data_AF-A0A2R9BU34-F1
#
_entry.id   AF-A0A2R9BU34-F1
#
_cell.length_a   1.000
_cell.length_b   1.000
_cell.length_c   1.000
_cell.angle_alpha   90.00
_cell.angle_beta   90.00
_cell.angle_gamma   90.00
#
_symmetry.space_group_name_H-M   'P 1'
#
loop_
_entity.id
_entity.type
_entity.pdbx_description
1 polymer ?
#
loop_
_entity_poly.entity_id
_entity_poly.type
_entity_poly.pdbx_seq_one_letter_code
_entity_poly.pdbx_strand_id
1 'polypeptide(L)'
;MGKIALQLKATLENITNLRPVGEDFRWYLKMKCGNCGEISDKWQYIRLMDSVALKGGRGSASMVQKCKLCARENSIGRSGCAEDNENFKTIVEFECRGLEPVDFQPQAGFAAEGVESGTAFSDINLQEKDWTDYDEKAQESVGIYEVTHQFVKC
;
A
#
# COMPACT_ATOMS: atom_id res chain seq x y z
N MET A 1 -11.16 1.35 17.34
CA MET A 1 -10.42 0.47 16.43
C MET A 1 -11.14 0.59 15.11
N GLY A 2 -10.46 1.01 14.05
CA GLY A 2 -11.08 1.27 12.75
C GLY A 2 -10.28 0.57 11.66
N LYS A 3 -10.97 0.16 10.59
CA LYS A 3 -10.32 -0.35 9.39
C LYS A 3 -10.25 0.76 8.35
N ILE A 4 -9.13 0.87 7.67
CA ILE A 4 -8.96 1.81 6.56
C ILE A 4 -8.43 1.03 5.36
N ALA A 5 -9.18 1.06 4.27
CA ALA A 5 -8.78 0.51 2.99
C ALA A 5 -7.97 1.54 2.20
N LEU A 6 -6.83 1.13 1.63
CA LEU A 6 -6.11 1.87 0.63
C LEU A 6 -6.56 1.38 -0.75
N GLN A 7 -7.10 2.32 -1.53
CA GLN A 7 -7.49 2.07 -2.90
C GLN A 7 -6.52 2.71 -3.88
N LEU A 8 -6.20 1.99 -4.95
CA LEU A 8 -5.34 2.45 -6.04
C LEU A 8 -6.18 2.62 -7.31
N LYS A 9 -5.82 3.61 -8.12
CA LYS A 9 -6.30 3.79 -9.48
C LYS A 9 -5.12 4.16 -10.37
N ALA A 10 -5.06 3.57 -11.56
CA ALA A 10 -4.07 3.87 -12.59
C ALA A 10 -4.70 3.62 -13.96
N THR A 11 -4.14 4.24 -14.99
CA THR A 11 -4.43 3.93 -16.39
C THR A 11 -3.45 2.83 -16.84
N LEU A 12 -3.98 1.71 -17.32
CA LEU A 12 -3.19 0.54 -17.71
C LEU A 12 -3.17 0.41 -19.23
N GLU A 13 -1.97 0.27 -19.80
CA GLU A 13 -1.75 -0.01 -21.22
C GLU A 13 -1.14 -1.41 -21.33
N ASN A 14 -1.88 -2.33 -21.97
CA ASN A 14 -1.45 -3.70 -22.26
C ASN A 14 -0.95 -4.51 -21.04
N ILE A 15 -1.33 -4.11 -19.83
CA ILE A 15 -0.90 -4.75 -18.58
C ILE A 15 -2.09 -5.08 -17.65
N THR A 16 -1.97 -6.18 -16.91
CA THR A 16 -2.96 -6.67 -15.95
C THR A 16 -2.27 -7.24 -14.70
N ASN A 17 -3.06 -7.69 -13.73
CA ASN A 17 -2.60 -8.39 -12.53
C ASN A 17 -1.56 -7.59 -11.69
N LEU A 18 -1.67 -6.25 -11.71
CA LEU A 18 -0.82 -5.37 -10.91
C LEU A 18 -1.04 -5.62 -9.41
N ARG A 19 0.01 -6.05 -8.72
CA ARG A 19 -0.06 -6.43 -7.31
C ARG A 19 1.28 -6.20 -6.58
N PRO A 20 1.25 -5.88 -5.28
CA PRO A 20 2.45 -5.92 -4.45
C PRO A 20 2.92 -7.37 -4.29
N VAL A 21 4.23 -7.61 -4.34
CA VAL A 21 4.83 -8.94 -4.20
C VAL A 21 5.80 -8.98 -3.02
N GLY A 22 5.79 -10.10 -2.28
CA GLY A 22 6.69 -10.35 -1.16
C GLY A 22 6.12 -9.93 0.19
N GLU A 23 6.52 -10.65 1.25
CA GLU A 23 6.18 -10.29 2.64
C GLU A 23 6.97 -9.07 3.14
N ASP A 24 8.07 -8.75 2.47
CA ASP A 24 8.96 -7.62 2.69
C ASP A 24 8.54 -6.35 1.94
N PHE A 25 7.46 -6.41 1.14
CA PHE A 25 6.87 -5.26 0.45
C PHE A 25 6.60 -4.11 1.43
N ARG A 26 7.07 -2.92 1.06
CA ARG A 26 7.03 -1.73 1.92
C ARG A 26 5.88 -0.82 1.56
N TRP A 27 4.92 -0.73 2.47
CA TRP A 27 3.84 0.25 2.39
C TRP A 27 4.31 1.58 2.97
N TYR A 28 4.81 2.48 2.13
CA TYR A 28 5.25 3.82 2.56
C TYR A 28 4.05 4.73 2.78
N LEU A 29 3.86 5.13 4.04
CA LEU A 29 2.69 5.86 4.50
C LEU A 29 3.11 7.11 5.27
N LYS A 30 2.30 8.17 5.14
CA LYS A 30 2.19 9.22 6.16
C LYS A 30 1.07 8.83 7.10
N MET A 31 1.31 8.99 8.39
CA MET A 31 0.38 8.55 9.42
C MET A 31 -0.01 9.70 10.33
N LYS A 32 -1.30 9.76 10.65
CA LYS A 32 -1.92 10.74 11.54
C LYS A 32 -2.28 10.11 12.88
N CYS A 33 -1.89 10.77 13.97
CA CYS A 33 -2.33 10.39 15.30
C CYS A 33 -3.82 10.75 15.47
N GLY A 34 -4.64 9.76 15.77
CA GLY A 34 -6.08 9.95 16.01
C GLY A 34 -6.40 10.72 17.30
N ASN A 35 -5.40 11.01 18.14
CA ASN A 35 -5.59 11.75 19.40
C ASN A 35 -5.34 13.25 19.27
N CYS A 36 -4.18 13.65 18.75
CA CYS A 36 -3.77 15.05 18.66
C CYS A 36 -3.66 15.58 17.22
N GLY A 37 -3.92 14.72 16.22
CA GLY A 37 -3.88 15.11 14.81
C GLY A 37 -2.47 15.21 14.19
N GLU A 38 -1.42 14.96 14.96
CA GLU A 38 -0.02 15.00 14.49
C GLU A 38 0.18 14.07 13.29
N ILE A 39 0.76 14.59 12.20
CA ILE A 39 1.09 13.83 10.99
C ILE A 39 2.60 13.67 10.90
N SER A 40 3.08 12.49 10.51
CA SER A 40 4.51 12.23 10.40
C SER A 40 5.24 13.08 9.36
N ASP A 41 6.34 13.73 9.75
CA ASP A 41 7.18 14.52 8.84
C ASP A 41 7.88 13.69 7.76
N LYS A 42 8.19 12.42 8.06
CA LYS A 42 8.88 11.49 7.15
C LYS A 42 7.96 10.36 6.71
N TRP A 43 8.22 9.82 5.53
CA TRP A 43 7.64 8.54 5.13
C TRP A 43 8.07 7.46 6.10
N GLN A 44 7.11 6.61 6.48
CA GLN A 44 7.33 5.44 7.30
C GLN A 44 6.81 4.25 6.52
N TYR A 45 7.47 3.10 6.61
CA TYR A 45 6.98 1.89 5.96
C TYR A 45 6.52 0.86 6.98
N ILE A 46 5.52 0.08 6.60
CA ILE A 46 5.15 -1.17 7.27
C ILE A 46 5.23 -2.32 6.27
N ARG A 47 5.58 -3.50 6.77
CA ARG A 47 5.68 -4.74 5.99
C ARG A 47 4.78 -5.81 6.59
N LEU A 48 4.47 -6.85 5.81
CA LEU A 48 3.72 -7.99 6.34
C LEU A 48 4.53 -8.77 7.36
N MET A 49 5.81 -8.99 7.07
CA MET A 49 6.69 -9.77 7.92
C MET A 49 6.97 -9.13 9.29
N ASP A 50 6.73 -7.81 9.41
CA ASP A 50 6.86 -7.12 10.68
C ASP A 50 5.63 -7.43 11.56
N SER A 51 5.88 -7.99 12.75
CA SER A 51 4.83 -8.31 13.72
C SER A 51 5.34 -8.02 15.13
N VAL A 52 4.71 -7.05 15.78
CA VAL A 52 5.02 -6.61 17.14
C VAL A 52 3.85 -6.98 18.05
N ALA A 53 4.11 -7.75 19.10
CA ALA A 53 3.11 -8.13 20.09
C ALA A 53 2.59 -6.90 20.85
N LEU A 54 1.27 -6.74 20.92
CA LEU A 54 0.64 -5.66 21.67
C LEU A 54 0.52 -6.02 23.15
N LYS A 55 0.79 -5.04 24.03
CA LYS A 55 0.62 -5.21 25.48
C LYS A 55 -0.82 -5.62 25.82
N GLY A 56 -0.94 -6.56 26.77
CA GLY A 56 -2.24 -7.02 27.29
C GLY A 56 -2.96 -8.03 26.40
N GLY A 57 -2.25 -8.78 25.56
CA GLY A 57 -2.84 -9.88 24.78
C GLY A 57 -3.77 -9.44 23.64
N ARG A 58 -3.65 -8.18 23.19
CA ARG A 58 -4.57 -7.57 22.21
C ARG A 58 -4.23 -7.89 20.75
N GLY A 59 -3.50 -8.98 20.50
CA GLY A 59 -2.98 -9.38 19.19
C GLY A 59 -1.60 -8.78 18.87
N SER A 60 -1.25 -8.78 17.59
CA SER A 60 -0.03 -8.16 17.04
C SER A 60 -0.36 -7.01 16.10
N ALA A 61 0.63 -6.17 15.81
CA ALA A 61 0.55 -5.10 14.82
C ALA A 61 1.85 -5.02 14.01
N SER A 62 1.78 -4.54 12.77
CA SER A 62 2.96 -4.36 11.94
C SER A 62 3.88 -3.25 12.44
N MET A 63 3.32 -2.24 13.09
CA MET A 63 4.10 -1.17 13.72
C MET A 63 3.41 -0.68 14.99
N VAL A 64 4.22 -0.42 16.02
CA VAL A 64 3.82 0.26 17.25
C VAL A 64 4.73 1.47 17.42
N GLN A 65 4.15 2.65 17.61
CA GLN A 65 4.93 3.86 17.87
C GLN A 65 4.25 4.83 18.84
N LYS A 66 5.07 5.60 19.53
CA LYS A 66 4.63 6.67 20.42
C LYS A 66 4.53 7.97 19.64
N CYS A 67 3.38 8.64 19.71
CA CYS A 67 3.21 9.96 19.11
C CYS A 67 4.22 10.95 19.72
N LYS A 68 4.96 11.66 18.86
CA LYS A 68 5.98 12.63 19.28
C LYS A 68 5.39 13.84 20.01
N LEU A 69 4.13 14.19 19.71
CA LEU A 69 3.44 15.33 20.31
C LEU A 69 2.72 14.96 21.62
N CYS A 70 1.77 14.02 21.57
CA CYS A 70 0.91 13.70 22.72
C CYS A 70 1.35 12.47 23.53
N ALA A 71 2.49 11.85 23.19
CA ALA A 71 3.04 10.68 23.88
C ALA A 71 2.15 9.42 23.90
N ARG A 72 1.00 9.40 23.20
CA ARG A 72 0.12 8.23 23.11
C ARG A 72 0.77 7.12 22.29
N GLU A 73 0.73 5.89 22.81
CA GLU A 73 1.14 4.68 22.08
C GLU A 73 0.03 4.31 21.09
N ASN A 74 0.38 4.22 19.80
CA ASN A 74 -0.52 3.87 18.73
C ASN A 74 0.06 2.70 17.93
N SER A 75 -0.79 1.97 17.20
CA SER A 75 -0.37 0.88 16.35
C SER A 75 -1.18 0.79 15.06
N ILE A 76 -0.56 0.19 14.05
CA ILE A 76 -1.18 -0.13 12.76
C ILE A 76 -0.73 -1.52 12.33
N GLY A 77 -1.64 -2.33 11.82
CA GLY A 77 -1.38 -3.64 11.24
C GLY A 77 -2.10 -3.83 9.92
N ARG A 78 -1.76 -4.85 9.15
CA ARG A 78 -2.47 -5.20 7.92
C ARG A 78 -3.57 -6.22 8.22
N SER A 79 -4.78 -6.03 7.68
CA SER A 79 -5.93 -6.92 7.92
C SER A 79 -6.35 -7.78 6.72
N GLY A 80 -5.84 -7.51 5.50
CA GLY A 80 -6.10 -8.31 4.30
C GLY A 80 -6.02 -7.51 3.00
N CYS A 81 -6.29 -8.16 1.87
CA CYS A 81 -6.53 -7.54 0.56
C CYS A 81 -8.01 -7.75 0.19
N ALA A 82 -8.67 -6.76 -0.42
CA ALA A 82 -10.06 -6.89 -0.86
C ALA A 82 -10.14 -7.07 -2.39
N GLU A 83 -11.25 -7.66 -2.84
CA GLU A 83 -11.48 -8.17 -4.20
C GLU A 83 -11.74 -7.10 -5.27
N ASP A 84 -11.67 -7.53 -6.54
CA ASP A 84 -11.67 -6.74 -7.77
C ASP A 84 -12.97 -5.96 -8.04
N ASN A 85 -12.83 -4.71 -8.53
CA ASN A 85 -13.86 -4.01 -9.30
C ASN A 85 -13.23 -2.89 -10.15
N GLU A 86 -13.84 -2.53 -11.28
CA GLU A 86 -13.32 -1.69 -12.38
C GLU A 86 -13.15 -0.18 -12.05
N ASN A 87 -13.04 0.18 -10.77
CA ASN A 87 -12.87 1.54 -10.24
C ASN A 87 -11.67 1.59 -9.28
N PHE A 88 -11.54 2.64 -8.44
CA PHE A 88 -10.60 2.65 -7.32
C PHE A 88 -10.64 1.30 -6.58
N LYS A 89 -9.54 0.55 -6.69
CA LYS A 89 -9.46 -0.83 -6.23
C LYS A 89 -8.76 -0.89 -4.89
N THR A 90 -9.41 -1.48 -3.89
CA THR A 90 -8.76 -1.73 -2.59
C THR A 90 -7.63 -2.73 -2.77
N ILE A 91 -6.39 -2.30 -2.57
CA ILE A 91 -5.20 -3.16 -2.68
C ILE A 91 -4.73 -3.68 -1.32
N VAL A 92 -5.15 -3.02 -0.23
CA VAL A 92 -4.83 -3.44 1.14
C VAL A 92 -5.77 -2.79 2.16
N GLU A 93 -6.06 -3.49 3.24
CA GLU A 93 -6.70 -2.94 4.43
C GLU A 93 -5.73 -2.86 5.62
N PHE A 94 -5.85 -1.77 6.38
CA PHE A 94 -5.11 -1.54 7.62
C PHE A 94 -6.03 -1.57 8.83
N GLU A 95 -5.62 -2.29 9.87
CA GLU A 95 -6.21 -2.22 11.20
C GLU A 95 -5.54 -1.09 12.01
N CYS A 96 -6.28 -0.01 12.23
CA CYS A 96 -5.80 1.22 12.84
C CYS A 96 -6.19 1.30 14.32
N ARG A 97 -5.19 1.48 15.19
CA ARG A 97 -5.35 1.71 16.64
C ARG A 97 -4.68 3.02 17.05
N GLY A 98 -5.38 4.13 16.79
CA GLY A 98 -4.92 5.49 17.09
C GLY A 98 -3.93 6.07 16.07
N LEU A 99 -3.62 5.32 15.01
CA LEU A 99 -2.74 5.73 13.93
C LEU A 99 -3.41 5.41 12.59
N GLU A 100 -3.74 6.46 11.84
CA GLU A 100 -4.47 6.35 10.57
C GLU A 100 -3.54 6.77 9.41
N PRO A 101 -3.44 5.99 8.32
CA PRO A 101 -2.73 6.44 7.13
C PRO A 101 -3.49 7.57 6.45
N VAL A 102 -2.76 8.58 5.99
CA VAL A 102 -3.33 9.78 5.34
C VAL A 102 -2.68 10.12 4.01
N ASP A 103 -1.57 9.47 3.68
CA ASP A 103 -0.89 9.59 2.39
C ASP A 103 -0.16 8.28 2.11
N PHE A 104 0.01 7.94 0.84
CA PHE A 104 0.67 6.73 0.36
C PHE A 104 1.62 7.04 -0.80
N GLN A 105 2.84 6.53 -0.70
CA GLN A 105 3.82 6.56 -1.78
C GLN A 105 4.08 5.14 -2.27
N PRO A 106 3.51 4.72 -3.41
CA PRO A 106 3.92 3.48 -4.03
C PRO A 106 5.39 3.60 -4.47
N GLN A 107 6.17 2.54 -4.31
CA GLN A 107 7.57 2.47 -4.75
C GLN A 107 7.80 1.14 -5.48
N ALA A 108 9.00 0.57 -5.38
CA ALA A 108 9.34 -0.74 -5.94
C ALA A 108 8.65 -1.91 -5.22
N GLY A 109 8.64 -3.07 -5.89
CA GLY A 109 8.11 -4.34 -5.36
C GLY A 109 6.73 -4.70 -5.90
N PHE A 110 6.24 -3.99 -6.92
CA PHE A 110 5.06 -4.41 -7.68
C PHE A 110 5.46 -5.41 -8.77
N ALA A 111 4.52 -6.28 -9.14
CA ALA A 111 4.59 -7.09 -10.33
C ALA A 111 3.26 -7.03 -11.09
N ALA A 112 3.32 -7.32 -12.38
CA ALA A 112 2.19 -7.33 -13.28
C ALA A 112 2.48 -8.24 -14.47
N GLU A 113 1.49 -8.45 -15.33
CA GLU A 113 1.55 -9.35 -16.47
C GLU A 113 1.04 -8.67 -17.74
N GLY A 114 1.69 -8.91 -18.88
CA GLY A 114 1.19 -8.49 -20.19
C GLY A 114 -0.15 -9.17 -20.48
N VAL A 115 -1.13 -8.41 -20.96
CA VAL A 115 -2.53 -8.86 -21.08
C VAL A 115 -2.66 -10.08 -22.00
N GLU A 116 -2.05 -10.04 -23.18
CA GLU A 116 -2.17 -11.10 -24.17
C GLU A 116 -1.05 -12.14 -24.06
N SER A 117 0.16 -11.68 -23.75
CA SER A 117 1.39 -12.49 -23.76
C SER A 117 1.56 -13.35 -22.49
N GLY A 118 1.01 -12.89 -21.36
CA GLY A 118 1.35 -13.37 -20.02
C GLY A 118 2.81 -13.07 -19.62
N THR A 119 3.50 -12.15 -20.28
CA THR A 119 4.87 -11.75 -19.95
C THR A 119 4.89 -11.17 -18.55
N ALA A 120 5.73 -11.72 -17.66
CA ALA A 120 5.81 -11.26 -16.29
C ALA A 120 6.75 -10.04 -16.18
N PHE A 121 6.23 -8.96 -15.61
CA PHE A 121 6.97 -7.76 -15.25
C PHE A 121 7.16 -7.73 -13.73
N SER A 122 8.41 -7.82 -13.27
CA SER A 122 8.76 -7.82 -11.85
C SER A 122 9.48 -6.53 -11.45
N ASP A 123 9.55 -6.27 -10.14
CA ASP A 123 10.24 -5.13 -9.55
C ASP A 123 9.81 -3.76 -10.11
N ILE A 124 8.54 -3.66 -10.53
CA ILE A 124 7.92 -2.42 -11.01
C ILE A 124 8.00 -1.38 -9.90
N ASN A 125 8.53 -0.21 -10.22
CA ASN A 125 8.63 0.93 -9.32
C ASN A 125 7.68 2.05 -9.74
N LEU A 126 6.66 2.29 -8.91
CA LEU A 126 5.62 3.29 -9.16
C LEU A 126 5.86 4.62 -8.43
N GLN A 127 7.10 4.88 -7.98
CA GLN A 127 7.45 6.13 -7.27
C GLN A 127 7.16 7.39 -8.10
N GLU A 128 7.43 7.34 -9.41
CA GLU A 128 7.18 8.46 -10.33
C GLU A 128 5.73 8.54 -10.80
N LYS A 129 4.86 7.63 -10.33
CA LYS A 129 3.44 7.49 -10.71
C LYS A 129 3.16 7.08 -12.15
N ASP A 130 4.20 7.02 -12.98
CA ASP A 130 4.18 6.50 -14.33
C ASP A 130 5.31 5.48 -14.50
N TRP A 131 5.03 4.40 -15.22
CA TRP A 131 5.98 3.33 -15.55
C TRP A 131 5.69 2.83 -16.96
N THR A 132 6.75 2.56 -17.71
CA THR A 132 6.68 2.02 -19.08
C THR A 132 7.74 0.96 -19.30
N ASP A 133 7.39 -0.06 -20.08
CA ASP A 133 8.33 -1.08 -20.56
C ASP A 133 7.82 -1.61 -21.91
N TYR A 134 8.44 -2.67 -22.43
CA TYR A 134 8.09 -3.26 -23.70
C TYR A 134 7.88 -4.78 -23.56
N ASP A 135 6.76 -5.26 -24.09
CA ASP A 135 6.48 -6.69 -24.14
C ASP A 135 7.03 -7.29 -25.43
N GLU A 136 8.21 -7.90 -25.36
CA GLU A 136 8.87 -8.52 -26.52
C GLU A 136 8.04 -9.66 -27.16
N LYS A 137 7.18 -10.33 -26.38
CA LYS A 137 6.37 -11.45 -26.88
C LYS A 137 5.14 -10.97 -27.63
N ALA A 138 4.52 -9.87 -27.19
CA ALA A 138 3.39 -9.23 -27.87
C ALA A 138 3.82 -8.15 -28.90
N GLN A 139 5.09 -7.73 -28.87
CA GLN A 139 5.63 -6.64 -29.70
C GLN A 139 4.88 -5.31 -29.53
N GLU A 140 4.61 -4.94 -28.28
CA GLU A 140 3.87 -3.73 -27.93
C GLU A 140 4.41 -3.05 -26.67
N SER A 141 4.12 -1.75 -26.52
CA SER A 141 4.37 -1.02 -25.28
C SER A 141 3.45 -1.51 -24.17
N VAL A 142 3.98 -1.50 -22.94
CA VAL A 142 3.19 -1.68 -21.72
C VAL A 142 3.39 -0.50 -20.80
N GLY A 143 2.37 -0.15 -20.03
CA GLY A 143 2.43 1.03 -19.18
C GLY A 143 1.44 1.06 -18.03
N ILE A 144 1.84 1.75 -16.97
CA ILE A 144 1.02 2.07 -15.80
C ILE A 144 1.16 3.57 -15.58
N TYR A 145 0.07 4.32 -15.71
CA TYR A 145 0.10 5.77 -15.70
C TYR A 145 -0.87 6.37 -14.67
N GLU A 146 -0.63 7.64 -14.34
CA GLU A 146 -1.51 8.46 -13.51
C GLU A 146 -1.86 7.79 -12.17
N VAL A 147 -0.89 7.08 -11.57
CA VAL A 147 -1.11 6.33 -10.34
C VAL A 147 -1.58 7.29 -9.24
N THR A 148 -2.78 7.04 -8.74
CA THR A 148 -3.41 7.79 -7.67
C THR A 148 -4.01 6.85 -6.64
N HIS A 149 -4.29 7.37 -5.45
CA HIS A 149 -4.81 6.58 -4.35
C HIS A 149 -5.85 7.35 -3.54
N GLN A 150 -6.67 6.61 -2.81
CA GLN A 150 -7.55 7.16 -1.79
C GLN A 150 -7.67 6.22 -0.60
N PHE A 151 -8.02 6.77 0.55
CA PHE A 151 -8.30 6.01 1.76
C PHE A 151 -9.81 6.00 2.03
N VAL A 152 -10.37 4.82 2.26
CA VAL A 152 -11.77 4.62 2.60
C VAL A 152 -11.86 4.03 4.00
N LYS A 153 -12.71 4.61 4.85
CA LYS A 153 -13.00 4.06 6.18
C LYS A 153 -14.00 2.90 6.02
N CYS A 154 -13.65 1.74 6.56
CA CYS A 154 -14.50 0.54 6.55
C CYS A 154 -15.25 0.37 7.88
#